data_AF-A0A944TMF4-F1
#
_entry.id   AF-A0A944TMF4-F1
#
_cell.length_a   1.000
_cell.length_b   1.000
_cell.length_c   1.000
_cell.angle_alpha   90.00
_cell.angle_beta   90.00
_cell.angle_gamma   90.00
#
_symmetry.space_group_name_H-M   'P 1'
#
loop_
_entity.id
_entity.type
_entity.pdbx_description
1 polymer ?
#
loop_
_entity_poly.entity_id
_entity_poly.type
_entity_poly.pdbx_seq_one_letter_code
_entity_poly.pdbx_strand_id
1 'polypeptide(L)'
;MKLPVFEELELDHFDLQYLVQKFKDHKVGEAPFYIDLKCEDPVRTHDFISSLHKALLALRIDPEFPYPLIIISKAISHSEFLPVIQSITELPSHFINQTKRLKPKEQSLLNKTYILKDKIRNLDMPVIREQKVANEKLNRELFAVTSEAAFYEQLLSTLKSRVKDDRV
;
A
#
# COMPACT_ATOMS: atom_id res chain seq x y z
N MET A 1 11.19 20.30 -6.42
CA MET A 1 10.13 19.37 -6.00
C MET A 1 9.82 19.63 -4.54
N LYS A 2 8.55 19.77 -4.18
CA LYS A 2 8.14 19.85 -2.77
C LYS A 2 8.10 18.43 -2.19
N LEU A 3 8.46 18.29 -0.93
CA LEU A 3 8.31 17.03 -0.20
C LEU A 3 6.81 16.74 0.00
N PRO A 4 6.36 15.49 -0.14
CA PRO A 4 5.00 15.11 0.23
C PRO A 4 4.85 15.25 1.75
N VAL A 5 3.91 16.07 2.18
CA VAL A 5 3.54 16.29 3.58
C VAL A 5 2.06 15.95 3.69
N PHE A 6 1.62 15.47 4.86
CA PHE A 6 0.19 15.26 5.10
C PHE A 6 -0.58 16.57 4.92
N GLU A 7 -1.56 16.54 4.02
CA GLU A 7 -2.51 17.64 3.82
C GLU A 7 -3.88 17.22 4.35
N GLU A 8 -4.56 18.13 5.04
CA GLU A 8 -5.93 17.92 5.51
C GLU A 8 -6.90 18.10 4.35
N LEU A 9 -7.77 17.12 4.15
CA LEU A 9 -8.88 17.22 3.22
C LEU A 9 -10.18 17.44 4.00
N GLU A 10 -10.56 18.70 4.17
CA GLU A 10 -11.88 19.06 4.68
C GLU A 10 -12.94 18.57 3.69
N LEU A 11 -14.10 18.08 4.12
CA LEU A 11 -15.19 17.63 3.25
C LEU A 11 -16.49 18.31 3.70
N ASP A 12 -17.09 19.12 2.83
CA ASP A 12 -18.33 19.85 3.15
C ASP A 12 -19.58 19.03 2.81
N HIS A 13 -19.48 18.19 1.78
CA HIS A 13 -20.55 17.35 1.27
C HIS A 13 -20.02 15.94 1.01
N PHE A 14 -20.89 14.94 1.14
CA PHE A 14 -20.53 13.53 1.00
C PHE A 14 -21.11 12.87 -0.25
N ASP A 15 -21.62 13.69 -1.18
CA ASP A 15 -22.13 13.21 -2.47
C ASP A 15 -20.98 12.70 -3.35
N LEU A 16 -21.20 11.58 -4.02
CA LEU A 16 -20.18 10.91 -4.83
C LEU A 16 -19.58 11.84 -5.91
N GLN A 17 -20.41 12.67 -6.55
CA GLN A 17 -19.94 13.61 -7.58
C GLN A 17 -19.04 14.70 -6.99
N TYR A 18 -19.40 15.21 -5.81
CA TYR A 18 -18.60 16.20 -5.09
C TYR A 18 -17.27 15.59 -4.64
N LEU A 19 -17.28 14.36 -4.09
CA LEU A 19 -16.07 13.66 -3.65
C LEU A 19 -15.11 13.42 -4.83
N VAL A 20 -15.62 12.95 -5.97
CA VAL A 20 -14.80 12.73 -7.18
C VAL A 20 -14.18 14.04 -7.66
N GLN A 21 -14.94 15.12 -7.68
CA GLN A 21 -14.43 16.42 -8.10
C GLN A 21 -13.36 16.94 -7.13
N LYS A 22 -13.64 16.88 -5.82
CA LYS A 22 -12.72 17.34 -4.79
C LYS A 22 -11.42 16.54 -4.78
N PHE A 23 -11.49 15.22 -4.99
CA PHE A 23 -10.32 14.36 -5.11
C PHE A 23 -9.48 14.67 -6.35
N LYS A 24 -10.10 15.05 -7.47
CA LYS A 24 -9.35 15.52 -8.66
C LYS A 24 -8.67 16.85 -8.41
N ASP A 25 -9.38 17.81 -7.80
CA ASP A 25 -8.88 19.16 -7.57
C ASP A 25 -7.68 19.16 -6.60
N HIS A 26 -7.77 18.35 -5.54
CA HIS A 26 -6.68 18.18 -4.56
C HIS A 26 -5.63 17.16 -4.99
N LYS A 27 -5.80 16.50 -6.15
CA LYS A 27 -4.89 15.47 -6.66
C LYS A 27 -4.61 14.35 -5.65
N VAL A 28 -5.68 13.82 -5.06
CA VAL A 28 -5.61 12.68 -4.12
C VAL A 28 -4.87 11.50 -4.79
N GLY A 29 -4.00 10.83 -4.02
CA GLY A 29 -3.08 9.81 -4.54
C GLY A 29 -1.75 10.35 -5.06
N GLU A 30 -1.59 11.67 -5.23
CA GLU A 30 -0.29 12.27 -5.55
C GLU A 30 0.52 12.71 -4.33
N ALA A 31 -0.14 12.89 -3.20
CA ALA A 31 0.42 13.26 -1.91
C ALA A 31 -0.36 12.51 -0.79
N PRO A 32 0.21 12.38 0.41
CA PRO A 32 -0.47 11.78 1.54
C PRO A 32 -1.54 12.75 2.08
N PHE A 33 -2.74 12.25 2.29
CA PHE A 33 -3.87 13.04 2.78
C PHE A 33 -4.47 12.41 4.03
N TYR A 34 -5.06 13.23 4.88
CA TYR A 34 -5.96 12.73 5.92
C TYR A 34 -7.31 13.45 5.89
N ILE A 35 -8.35 12.74 6.31
CA ILE A 35 -9.71 13.28 6.46
C ILE A 35 -10.09 13.14 7.93
N ASP A 36 -10.34 14.25 8.61
CA ASP A 36 -10.84 14.24 9.99
C ASP A 36 -12.37 14.15 10.02
N LEU A 37 -12.90 12.97 10.35
CA LEU A 37 -14.32 12.73 10.53
C LEU A 37 -14.71 13.05 11.97
N LYS A 38 -15.26 14.24 12.17
CA LYS A 38 -15.85 14.69 13.44
C LYS A 38 -17.18 14.02 13.78
N CYS A 39 -17.64 13.06 12.98
CA CYS A 39 -18.91 12.36 13.20
C CYS A 39 -18.75 11.32 14.31
N GLU A 40 -19.63 11.36 15.31
CA GLU A 40 -19.63 10.41 16.44
C GLU A 40 -20.51 9.17 16.16
N ASP A 41 -21.32 9.19 15.11
CA ASP A 41 -22.21 8.08 14.76
C ASP A 41 -21.48 7.04 13.88
N PRO A 42 -21.30 5.79 14.35
CA PRO A 42 -20.60 4.76 13.61
C PRO A 42 -21.32 4.36 12.31
N VAL A 43 -22.65 4.38 12.27
CA VAL A 43 -23.42 3.95 11.08
C VAL A 43 -23.18 4.92 9.93
N ARG A 44 -23.33 6.23 10.21
CA ARG A 44 -23.05 7.28 9.24
C ARG A 44 -21.60 7.28 8.80
N THR A 45 -20.67 7.07 9.74
CA THR A 45 -19.24 6.98 9.43
C THR A 45 -18.95 5.84 8.46
N HIS A 46 -19.60 4.68 8.62
CA HIS A 46 -19.43 3.56 7.70
C HIS A 46 -20.00 3.86 6.30
N ASP A 47 -21.15 4.52 6.21
CA ASP A 47 -21.74 4.96 4.95
C ASP A 47 -20.85 6.00 4.22
N PHE A 48 -20.20 6.88 4.98
CA PHE A 48 -19.24 7.84 4.43
C PHE A 48 -18.00 7.13 3.89
N ILE A 49 -17.42 6.19 4.65
CA ILE A 49 -16.28 5.38 4.20
C ILE A 49 -16.63 4.61 2.92
N SER A 50 -17.83 4.04 2.83
CA SER A 50 -18.29 3.36 1.62
C SER A 50 -18.38 4.32 0.42
N SER A 51 -18.86 5.55 0.64
CA SER A 51 -18.96 6.58 -0.40
C SER A 51 -17.59 7.07 -0.87
N LEU A 52 -16.64 7.25 0.05
CA LEU A 52 -15.25 7.57 -0.25
C LEU A 52 -14.59 6.46 -1.08
N HIS A 53 -14.80 5.20 -0.68
CA HIS A 53 -14.27 4.06 -1.42
C HIS A 53 -14.81 4.00 -2.86
N LYS A 54 -16.11 4.22 -3.06
CA LYS A 54 -16.70 4.31 -4.41
C LYS A 54 -16.10 5.43 -5.25
N ALA A 55 -15.84 6.60 -4.66
CA ALA A 55 -15.21 7.72 -5.36
C ALA A 55 -13.75 7.40 -5.75
N LEU A 56 -12.99 6.72 -4.89
CA LEU A 56 -11.63 6.27 -5.20
C LEU A 56 -11.60 5.22 -6.32
N LEU A 57 -12.50 4.25 -6.28
CA LEU A 57 -12.65 3.25 -7.35
C LEU A 57 -13.00 3.90 -8.69
N ALA A 58 -13.90 4.89 -8.70
CA ALA A 58 -14.25 5.63 -9.91
C ALA A 58 -13.05 6.37 -10.52
N LEU A 59 -12.10 6.79 -9.67
CA LEU A 59 -10.86 7.44 -10.08
C LEU A 59 -9.70 6.47 -10.33
N ARG A 60 -9.89 5.17 -10.06
CA ARG A 60 -8.85 4.13 -10.07
C ARG A 60 -7.65 4.49 -9.18
N ILE A 61 -7.93 5.07 -8.01
CA ILE A 61 -6.92 5.43 -7.02
C ILE A 61 -6.94 4.36 -5.92
N ASP A 62 -5.77 3.82 -5.59
CA ASP A 62 -5.61 2.95 -4.43
C ASP A 62 -5.43 3.84 -3.17
N PRO A 63 -6.15 3.55 -2.06
CA PRO A 63 -6.09 4.37 -0.85
C PRO A 63 -4.77 4.26 -0.08
N GLU A 64 -3.96 3.24 -0.33
CA GLU A 64 -2.67 3.02 0.32
C GLU A 64 -1.50 3.44 -0.59
N PHE A 65 -1.68 3.29 -1.91
CA PHE A 65 -0.63 3.51 -2.90
C PHE A 65 -0.98 4.57 -3.96
N PRO A 66 -0.02 5.42 -4.37
CA PRO A 66 1.38 5.49 -3.92
C PRO A 66 1.58 6.28 -2.61
N TYR A 67 0.55 7.00 -2.17
CA TYR A 67 0.52 7.70 -0.88
C TYR A 67 -0.79 7.40 -0.15
N PRO A 68 -0.76 7.28 1.18
CA PRO A 68 -1.94 6.90 1.94
C PRO A 68 -2.95 8.04 2.05
N LEU A 69 -4.23 7.68 1.92
CA LEU A 69 -5.37 8.47 2.36
C LEU A 69 -5.89 7.89 3.68
N ILE A 70 -5.69 8.61 4.78
CA ILE A 70 -6.01 8.14 6.13
C ILE A 70 -7.27 8.82 6.64
N ILE A 71 -8.14 8.06 7.30
CA ILE A 71 -9.33 8.60 7.96
C ILE A 71 -9.06 8.70 9.46
N ILE A 72 -9.34 9.86 10.05
CA ILE A 72 -9.31 10.05 11.49
C ILE A 72 -10.76 9.99 11.99
N SER A 73 -11.08 9.03 12.84
CA SER A 73 -12.41 8.93 13.44
C SER A 73 -12.35 8.31 14.83
N LYS A 74 -13.14 8.86 15.75
CA LYS A 74 -13.34 8.28 17.09
C LYS A 74 -14.48 7.26 17.13
N ALA A 75 -15.35 7.24 16.12
CA ALA A 75 -16.53 6.39 16.07
C ALA A 75 -16.21 4.96 15.62
N ILE A 76 -15.16 4.78 14.82
CA ILE A 76 -14.77 3.49 14.24
C ILE A 76 -13.25 3.29 14.40
N SER A 77 -12.85 2.08 14.79
CA SER A 77 -11.43 1.73 14.94
C SER A 77 -10.81 1.09 13.70
N HIS A 78 -11.62 0.45 12.84
CA HIS A 78 -11.16 -0.28 11.66
C HIS A 78 -12.13 -0.16 10.49
N SER A 79 -11.58 -0.13 9.27
CA SER A 79 -12.32 -0.21 8.01
C SER A 79 -11.62 -1.19 7.08
N GLU A 80 -12.41 -1.92 6.29
CA GLU A 80 -11.89 -2.85 5.27
C GLU A 80 -11.27 -2.13 4.07
N PHE A 81 -11.67 -0.87 3.83
CA PHE A 81 -11.37 -0.17 2.58
C PHE A 81 -10.27 0.88 2.72
N LEU A 82 -10.14 1.49 3.91
CA LEU A 82 -9.33 2.67 4.15
C LEU A 82 -8.65 2.56 5.52
N PRO A 83 -7.40 2.98 5.67
CA PRO A 83 -6.75 3.03 6.97
C PRO A 83 -7.44 4.07 7.87
N VAL A 84 -7.88 3.64 9.05
CA VAL A 84 -8.54 4.47 10.06
C VAL A 84 -7.63 4.58 11.28
N ILE A 85 -7.48 5.80 11.81
CA ILE A 85 -6.79 6.11 13.05
C ILE A 85 -7.70 6.93 13.97
N GLN A 86 -7.43 6.92 15.28
CA GLN A 86 -8.29 7.60 16.25
C GLN A 86 -7.87 9.03 16.53
N SER A 87 -6.60 9.37 16.23
CA SER A 87 -6.00 10.67 16.54
C SER A 87 -4.95 11.06 15.51
N ILE A 88 -4.79 12.37 15.28
CA ILE A 88 -3.72 12.96 14.45
C ILE A 88 -2.33 12.50 14.92
N THR A 89 -2.15 12.22 16.22
CA THR A 89 -0.88 11.74 16.78
C THR A 89 -0.46 10.36 16.25
N GLU A 90 -1.40 9.57 15.72
CA GLU A 90 -1.15 8.24 15.16
C GLU A 90 -0.76 8.30 13.68
N LEU A 91 -0.73 9.51 13.07
CA LEU A 91 -0.28 9.65 11.69
C LEU A 91 1.19 9.20 11.54
N PRO A 92 1.55 8.57 10.41
CA PRO A 92 2.93 8.19 10.12
C PRO A 92 3.87 9.40 10.16
N SER A 93 4.84 9.38 11.06
CA SER A 93 5.80 10.47 11.28
C SER A 93 6.63 10.85 10.05
N HIS A 94 6.76 9.93 9.09
CA HIS A 94 7.49 10.12 7.84
C HIS A 94 6.99 11.31 6.99
N PHE A 95 5.70 11.67 7.10
CA PHE A 95 5.08 12.74 6.31
C PHE A 95 4.69 13.97 7.14
N ILE A 96 4.96 13.97 8.45
CA ILE A 96 4.48 15.02 9.37
C ILE A 96 5.39 16.25 9.36
N ASN A 97 6.72 16.09 9.20
CA ASN A 97 7.65 17.22 9.31
C ASN A 97 8.99 16.96 8.65
N GLN A 98 9.30 17.64 7.52
CA GLN A 98 10.69 17.85 7.07
C GLN A 98 10.87 19.20 6.34
N THR A 99 10.93 20.30 7.10
CA THR A 99 11.39 21.64 6.65
C THR A 99 12.93 21.75 6.66
N LYS A 100 13.65 20.70 6.30
CA LYS A 100 15.11 20.78 6.07
C LYS A 100 15.38 20.77 4.57
N ARG A 101 16.20 21.70 4.10
CA ARG A 101 16.68 21.73 2.72
C ARG A 101 17.38 20.40 2.42
N LEU A 102 16.88 19.66 1.45
CA LEU A 102 17.40 18.35 1.09
C LEU A 102 18.87 18.46 0.65
N LYS A 103 19.69 17.52 1.10
CA LYS A 103 21.06 17.36 0.59
C LYS A 103 21.01 16.91 -0.88
N PRO A 104 22.07 17.14 -1.68
CA PRO A 104 22.09 16.74 -3.09
C PRO A 104 21.77 15.25 -3.33
N LYS A 105 22.24 14.37 -2.43
CA LYS A 105 21.93 12.92 -2.48
C LYS A 105 20.44 12.64 -2.24
N GLU A 106 19.82 13.34 -1.30
CA GLU A 106 18.40 13.19 -0.96
C GLU A 106 17.52 13.77 -2.07
N GLN A 107 17.93 14.88 -2.68
CA GLN A 107 17.25 15.46 -3.85
C GLN A 107 17.29 14.50 -5.04
N SER A 108 18.44 13.86 -5.29
CA SER A 108 18.57 12.83 -6.33
C SER A 108 17.66 11.63 -6.05
N LEU A 109 17.58 11.19 -4.79
CA LEU A 109 16.68 10.10 -4.39
C LEU A 109 15.20 10.49 -4.57
N LEU A 110 14.82 11.71 -4.18
CA LEU A 110 13.46 12.24 -4.37
C LEU A 110 13.07 12.28 -5.85
N ASN A 111 13.99 12.69 -6.73
CA ASN A 111 13.73 12.69 -8.17
C ASN A 111 13.51 11.26 -8.70
N LYS A 112 14.28 10.28 -8.21
CA LYS A 112 14.09 8.87 -8.58
C LYS A 112 12.74 8.34 -8.09
N THR A 113 12.36 8.60 -6.84
CA THR A 113 11.07 8.15 -6.30
C THR A 113 9.89 8.78 -7.03
N TYR A 114 9.99 10.05 -7.44
CA TYR A 114 8.96 10.70 -8.26
C TYR A 114 8.78 10.01 -9.62
N ILE A 115 9.88 9.70 -10.32
CA ILE A 115 9.82 8.98 -11.60
C ILE A 115 9.22 7.57 -11.40
N LEU A 116 9.55 6.89 -10.31
CA LEU A 116 8.99 5.58 -9.99
C LEU A 116 7.49 5.64 -9.69
N LYS A 117 7.05 6.66 -8.94
CA LYS A 117 5.63 6.91 -8.67
C LYS A 117 4.82 7.04 -9.97
N ASP A 118 5.29 7.85 -10.92
CA ASP A 118 4.60 8.02 -12.21
C ASP A 118 4.50 6.71 -13.00
N LYS A 119 5.50 5.82 -12.87
CA LYS A 119 5.41 4.47 -13.46
C LYS A 119 4.37 3.59 -12.77
N ILE A 120 4.26 3.66 -11.44
CA ILE A 120 3.28 2.88 -10.66
C ILE A 120 1.85 3.32 -10.99
N ARG A 121 1.62 4.62 -11.18
CA ARG A 121 0.30 5.18 -11.49
C ARG A 121 -0.31 4.64 -12.80
N ASN A 122 0.50 4.04 -13.67
CA ASN A 122 0.06 3.41 -14.91
C ASN A 122 -0.28 1.91 -14.76
N LEU A 123 -0.27 1.37 -13.54
CA LEU A 123 -0.51 -0.05 -13.27
C LEU A 123 -1.80 -0.24 -12.48
N ASP A 124 -2.55 -1.29 -12.83
CA ASP A 124 -3.74 -1.71 -12.11
C ASP A 124 -3.33 -2.42 -10.80
N MET A 125 -3.07 -1.62 -9.76
CA MET A 125 -2.55 -2.08 -8.48
C MET A 125 -3.40 -3.18 -7.81
N PRO A 126 -4.74 -3.14 -7.82
CA PRO A 126 -5.58 -4.23 -7.32
C PRO A 126 -5.26 -5.58 -7.99
N VAL A 127 -5.19 -5.59 -9.33
CA VAL A 127 -4.90 -6.81 -10.10
C VAL A 127 -3.50 -7.35 -9.79
N ILE A 128 -2.51 -6.46 -9.69
CA ILE A 128 -1.13 -6.85 -9.34
C ILE A 128 -1.07 -7.40 -7.91
N ARG A 129 -1.81 -6.80 -6.97
CA ARG A 129 -1.87 -7.25 -5.58
C ARG A 129 -2.43 -8.67 -5.50
N GLU A 130 -3.55 -8.93 -6.17
CA GLU A 130 -4.15 -10.27 -6.25
C GLU A 130 -3.20 -11.30 -6.87
N GLN A 131 -2.56 -10.95 -7.99
CA GLN A 131 -1.57 -11.82 -8.64
C GLN A 131 -0.35 -12.09 -7.74
N LYS A 132 0.13 -11.08 -7.01
CA LYS A 132 1.24 -11.23 -6.05
C LYS A 132 0.88 -12.19 -4.92
N VAL A 133 -0.31 -12.05 -4.34
CA VAL A 133 -0.79 -12.93 -3.27
C VAL A 133 -0.93 -14.37 -3.79
N ALA A 134 -1.50 -14.56 -4.97
CA ALA A 134 -1.61 -15.87 -5.60
C ALA A 134 -0.23 -16.51 -5.87
N ASN A 135 0.71 -15.72 -6.40
CA ASN A 135 2.07 -16.18 -6.69
C ASN A 135 2.89 -16.46 -5.43
N GLU A 136 2.66 -15.75 -4.33
CA GLU A 136 3.34 -16.01 -3.07
C GLU A 136 3.08 -17.44 -2.59
N LYS A 137 1.82 -17.88 -2.63
CA LYS A 137 1.44 -19.24 -2.24
C LYS A 137 2.11 -20.29 -3.12
N LEU A 138 2.06 -20.08 -4.44
CA LEU A 138 2.70 -20.94 -5.43
C LEU A 138 4.22 -21.03 -5.24
N ASN A 139 4.88 -19.91 -4.96
CA ASN A 139 6.32 -19.87 -4.73
C ASN A 139 6.73 -20.60 -3.45
N ARG A 140 5.91 -20.53 -2.38
CA ARG A 140 6.15 -21.31 -1.15
C ARG A 140 6.03 -22.81 -1.40
N GLU A 141 5.02 -23.23 -2.16
CA GLU A 141 4.83 -24.63 -2.55
C GLU A 141 5.98 -25.12 -3.45
N LEU A 142 6.37 -24.34 -4.45
CA LEU A 142 7.51 -24.63 -5.31
C LEU A 142 8.81 -24.76 -4.51
N PHE A 143 9.04 -23.87 -3.54
CA PHE A 143 10.20 -23.92 -2.66
C PHE A 143 10.23 -25.21 -1.84
N ALA A 144 9.10 -25.63 -1.26
CA ALA A 144 9.01 -26.88 -0.52
C ALA A 144 9.37 -28.09 -1.40
N VAL A 145 8.76 -28.20 -2.58
CA VAL A 145 8.99 -29.33 -3.50
C VAL A 145 10.43 -29.35 -4.01
N THR A 146 10.99 -28.19 -4.36
CA THR A 146 12.39 -28.10 -4.83
C THR A 146 13.40 -28.42 -3.73
N SER A 147 13.12 -28.02 -2.48
CA SER A 147 13.97 -28.39 -1.34
C SER A 147 13.96 -29.90 -1.07
N GLU A 148 12.81 -30.55 -1.23
CA GLU A 148 12.65 -31.99 -1.08
C GLU A 148 13.33 -32.77 -2.21
N ALA A 149 13.19 -32.31 -3.46
CA ALA A 149 13.89 -32.88 -4.61
C ALA A 149 15.42 -32.79 -4.45
N ALA A 150 15.94 -31.64 -4.02
CA ALA A 150 17.36 -31.45 -3.76
C ALA A 150 17.89 -32.39 -2.66
N PHE A 151 17.10 -32.64 -1.62
CA PHE A 151 17.42 -33.62 -0.59
C PHE A 151 17.53 -35.04 -1.17
N TYR A 152 16.57 -35.45 -2.00
CA TYR A 152 16.60 -36.77 -2.62
C TYR A 152 17.77 -36.94 -3.60
N GLU A 153 18.12 -35.89 -4.35
CA GLU A 153 19.31 -35.90 -5.22
C GLU A 153 20.60 -36.07 -4.40
N GLN A 154 20.73 -35.36 -3.29
CA GLN A 154 21.87 -35.53 -2.38
C GLN A 154 21.93 -36.95 -1.82
N LEU A 155 20.79 -37.50 -1.38
CA LEU A 155 20.72 -38.85 -0.84
C LEU A 155 21.12 -39.89 -1.90
N LEU A 156 20.61 -39.76 -3.13
CA LEU A 156 21.00 -40.60 -4.27
C LEU A 156 22.49 -40.50 -4.58
N SER A 157 23.05 -39.29 -4.56
CA SER A 157 24.49 -39.09 -4.81
C SER A 157 25.35 -39.79 -3.77
N THR A 158 24.94 -39.73 -2.50
CA THR A 158 25.63 -40.36 -1.36
C THR A 158 25.54 -41.89 -1.41
N LEU A 159 24.38 -42.42 -1.82
CA LEU A 159 24.21 -43.87 -2.01
C LEU A 159 25.05 -44.38 -3.18
N LYS A 160 25.10 -43.63 -4.30
CA LYS A 160 25.92 -43.99 -5.46
C LYS A 160 27.42 -43.95 -5.16
N SER A 161 27.89 -43.03 -4.32
CA SER A 161 29.29 -43.00 -3.91
C SER A 161 29.65 -44.20 -3.02
N ARG A 162 28.80 -44.55 -2.04
CA ARG A 162 29.02 -45.73 -1.17
C ARG A 162 29.06 -47.06 -1.94
N VAL A 163 28.14 -47.26 -2.90
CA VAL A 163 28.12 -48.49 -3.72
C VAL A 163 29.36 -48.62 -4.62
N LYS A 164 30.03 -47.51 -4.94
CA LYS A 164 31.31 -47.53 -5.66
C LYS A 164 32.48 -47.94 -4.75
N ASP A 165 32.46 -47.54 -3.48
CA ASP A 165 33.51 -47.87 -2.51
C ASP A 165 33.47 -49.36 -2.09
N ASP A 166 32.28 -49.98 -2.01
CA ASP A 166 32.13 -51.42 -1.69
C ASP A 166 32.52 -52.39 -2.83
N ARG A 167 32.90 -51.86 -4.01
CA ARG A 167 33.29 -52.67 -5.20
C ARG A 167 34.79 -52.61 -5.52
N VAL A 168 35.59 -51.99 -4.66
CA VAL A 168 37.07 -51.97 -4.70
C VAL A 168 37.60 -52.87 -3.60
#